data_AF-A0A0C1MSV5-F1
#
_entry.id   AF-A0A0C1MSV5-F1
#
_cell.length_a   1.000
_cell.length_b   1.000
_cell.length_c   1.000
_cell.angle_alpha   90.00
_cell.angle_beta   90.00
_cell.angle_gamma   90.00
#
_symmetry.space_group_name_H-M   'P 1'
#
loop_
_entity.id
_entity.type
_entity.pdbx_description
1 polymer ?
#
loop_
_entity_poly.entity_id
_entity_poly.type
_entity_poly.pdbx_seq_one_letter_code
_entity_poly.pdbx_strand_id
1 'polypeptide(L)'
;MKSTVYQNKMFYYNLMQDFVKNKISGREFQQTFLKNRTADLNKDQARGYYDYSDKMIVPNNIKLFREEYAWKLYNNFDELVKGAEKYGVKGEEFFTPIFNCLQSIDIEDFWPRDDEYFEEDENIDEDELRRRVKEKLRILDENKDKW
;
A
#
# COMPACT_ATOMS: atom_id res chain seq x y z
N MET A 1 -4.99 16.05 15.29
CA MET A 1 -3.75 15.55 14.65
C MET A 1 -4.17 14.87 13.36
N LYS A 2 -3.65 15.29 12.19
CA LYS A 2 -3.88 14.55 10.95
C LYS A 2 -3.29 13.15 11.15
N SER A 3 -4.10 12.10 10.98
CA SER A 3 -3.65 10.74 11.25
C SER A 3 -2.50 10.37 10.30
N THR A 4 -1.35 10.10 10.89
CA THR A 4 -0.09 9.79 10.21
C THR A 4 -0.15 8.46 9.46
N VAL A 5 -1.07 7.57 9.83
CA VAL A 5 -1.29 6.28 9.16
C VAL A 5 -1.78 6.49 7.73
N TYR A 6 -2.73 7.41 7.54
CA TYR A 6 -3.32 7.69 6.21
C TYR A 6 -2.27 8.24 5.23
N GLN A 7 -1.43 9.15 5.71
CA GLN A 7 -0.39 9.79 4.89
C GLN A 7 0.68 8.79 4.45
N ASN A 8 1.08 7.90 5.35
CA ASN A 8 2.09 6.89 5.05
C ASN A 8 1.55 5.84 4.08
N LYS A 9 0.30 5.40 4.22
CA LYS A 9 -0.28 4.43 3.27
C LYS A 9 -0.43 5.04 1.85
N MET A 10 -0.76 6.34 1.76
CA MET A 10 -0.80 7.05 0.48
C MET A 10 0.55 7.20 -0.21
N PHE A 11 1.60 7.35 0.59
CA PHE A 11 2.94 7.44 0.06
C PHE A 11 3.29 6.20 -0.79
N TYR A 12 3.02 4.98 -0.31
CA TYR A 12 3.33 3.76 -1.08
C TYR A 12 2.48 3.63 -2.34
N TYR A 13 1.18 3.93 -2.27
CA TYR A 13 0.31 3.88 -3.44
C TYR A 13 0.80 4.84 -4.54
N ASN A 14 1.11 6.08 -4.18
CA ASN A 14 1.62 7.08 -5.12
C ASN A 14 3.00 6.69 -5.65
N LEU A 15 3.89 6.19 -4.79
CA LEU A 15 5.21 5.72 -5.18
C LEU A 15 5.13 4.56 -6.19
N MET A 16 4.22 3.61 -5.97
CA MET A 16 3.95 2.51 -6.90
C MET A 16 3.34 3.00 -8.22
N GLN A 17 2.41 3.95 -8.17
CA GLN A 17 1.83 4.58 -9.37
C GLN A 17 2.87 5.33 -10.20
N ASP A 18 3.74 6.10 -9.55
CA ASP A 18 4.81 6.84 -10.21
C ASP A 18 5.83 5.88 -10.81
N PHE A 19 6.14 4.78 -10.11
CA PHE A 19 6.97 3.71 -10.65
C PHE A 19 6.34 3.14 -11.92
N VAL A 20 5.13 2.57 -11.89
CA VAL A 20 4.52 1.91 -13.07
C VAL A 20 4.29 2.85 -14.27
N LYS A 21 4.21 4.16 -14.03
CA LYS A 21 4.11 5.21 -15.07
C LYS A 21 5.46 5.68 -15.60
N ASN A 22 6.55 5.01 -15.22
CA ASN A 22 7.93 5.33 -15.61
C ASN A 22 8.40 6.73 -15.17
N LYS A 23 7.84 7.27 -14.08
CA LYS A 23 8.29 8.58 -13.55
C LYS A 23 9.51 8.46 -12.63
N ILE A 24 9.72 7.29 -12.05
CA ILE A 24 10.88 6.94 -11.21
C ILE A 24 11.45 5.60 -11.66
N SER A 25 12.75 5.40 -11.45
CA SER A 25 13.46 4.15 -11.76
C SER A 25 13.19 3.04 -10.73
N GLY A 26 13.52 1.80 -11.06
CA GLY A 26 13.42 0.67 -10.12
C GLY A 26 14.30 0.88 -8.87
N ARG A 27 15.51 1.42 -9.05
CA ARG A 27 16.43 1.71 -7.94
C ARG A 27 15.90 2.83 -7.03
N GLU A 28 15.37 3.89 -7.60
CA GLU A 28 14.74 4.98 -6.83
C GLU A 28 13.49 4.49 -6.08
N PHE A 29 12.66 3.68 -6.75
CA PHE A 29 11.50 3.04 -6.15
C PHE A 29 11.91 2.15 -4.96
N GLN A 30 12.83 1.19 -5.15
CA GLN A 30 13.31 0.27 -4.12
C GLN A 30 13.85 1.01 -2.90
N GLN A 31 14.79 1.93 -3.09
CA GLN A 31 15.42 2.66 -1.98
C GLN A 31 14.39 3.45 -1.17
N THR A 32 13.50 4.15 -1.88
CA THR A 32 12.46 4.98 -1.27
C THR A 32 11.44 4.13 -0.53
N PHE A 33 11.01 3.02 -1.12
CA PHE A 33 10.06 2.08 -0.54
C PHE A 33 10.63 1.41 0.72
N LEU A 34 11.84 0.83 0.64
CA LEU A 34 12.49 0.15 1.76
C LEU A 34 12.74 1.08 2.94
N LYS A 35 13.24 2.29 2.68
CA LYS A 35 13.50 3.30 3.71
C LYS A 35 12.25 3.63 4.53
N ASN A 36 11.11 3.81 3.86
CA ASN A 36 9.86 4.13 4.55
C ASN A 36 9.24 2.89 5.19
N ARG A 37 9.32 1.71 4.55
CA ARG A 37 8.74 0.46 5.05
C ARG A 37 9.28 0.10 6.42
N THR A 38 10.59 0.19 6.60
CA THR A 38 11.23 -0.06 7.91
C THR A 38 10.72 0.88 9.00
N ALA A 39 10.56 2.17 8.68
CA ALA A 39 10.06 3.16 9.65
C ALA A 39 8.59 2.92 10.02
N ASP A 40 7.78 2.45 9.07
CA ASP A 40 6.36 2.18 9.27
C ASP A 40 6.10 0.86 9.99
N LEU A 41 6.81 -0.22 9.63
CA LEU A 41 6.73 -1.50 10.33
C LEU A 41 7.07 -1.35 11.82
N ASN A 42 8.10 -0.58 12.15
CA ASN A 42 8.47 -0.30 13.54
C ASN A 42 7.36 0.44 14.31
N LYS A 43 6.61 1.32 13.65
CA LYS A 43 5.48 2.04 14.26
C LYS A 43 4.25 1.16 14.41
N ASP A 44 3.96 0.33 13.41
CA ASP A 44 2.81 -0.58 13.42
C ASP A 44 3.04 -1.70 14.46
N GLN A 45 4.25 -2.23 14.58
CA GLN A 45 4.61 -3.20 15.64
C GLN A 45 4.48 -2.61 17.05
N ALA A 46 4.86 -1.34 17.24
CA ALA A 46 4.70 -0.64 18.52
C ALA A 46 3.22 -0.35 18.88
N ARG A 47 2.31 -0.41 17.91
CA ARG A 47 0.87 -0.18 18.10
C ARG A 47 0.06 -1.46 18.31
N GLY A 48 0.71 -2.62 18.22
CA GLY A 48 0.05 -3.92 18.22
C GLY A 48 -0.44 -4.24 16.81
N TYR A 49 0.12 -5.29 16.21
CA TYR A 49 -0.29 -5.77 14.90
C TYR A 49 -1.75 -6.21 14.95
N TYR A 50 -2.65 -5.49 14.31
CA TYR A 50 -4.03 -5.95 14.14
C TYR A 50 -4.06 -6.91 12.95
N ASP A 51 -4.10 -8.20 13.25
CA ASP A 51 -4.44 -9.22 12.26
C ASP A 51 -5.92 -9.07 11.88
N TYR A 52 -6.18 -8.39 10.77
CA TYR A 52 -7.50 -8.28 10.16
C TYR A 52 -7.83 -9.50 9.29
N SER A 53 -7.48 -10.71 9.75
CA SER A 53 -7.99 -11.93 9.14
C SER A 53 -9.53 -11.94 9.18
N ASP A 54 -10.16 -12.57 8.17
CA ASP A 54 -11.57 -12.54 7.75
C ASP A 54 -12.66 -12.84 8.81
N LYS A 55 -12.36 -12.81 10.11
CA LYS A 55 -13.25 -13.18 11.21
C LYS A 55 -13.75 -11.99 12.04
N MET A 56 -13.37 -10.75 11.74
CA MET A 56 -13.93 -9.59 12.43
C MET A 56 -15.33 -9.26 11.90
N ILE A 57 -16.29 -9.17 12.82
CA ILE A 57 -17.57 -8.50 12.57
C ILE A 57 -17.24 -7.07 12.16
N VAL A 58 -17.37 -6.76 10.87
CA VAL A 58 -17.16 -5.41 10.35
C VAL A 58 -18.16 -4.48 11.04
N PRO A 59 -17.71 -3.52 11.86
CA PRO A 59 -18.60 -2.56 12.50
C PRO A 59 -19.44 -1.82 11.46
N ASN A 60 -20.71 -1.52 11.78
CA ASN A 60 -21.66 -0.97 10.80
C ASN A 60 -21.21 0.38 10.22
N ASN A 61 -20.44 1.15 10.98
CA ASN A 61 -19.80 2.40 10.51
C ASN A 61 -18.72 2.15 9.44
N ILE A 62 -17.97 1.05 9.49
CA ILE A 62 -17.05 0.67 8.42
C ILE A 62 -17.83 0.29 7.17
N LYS A 63 -18.94 -0.46 7.31
CA LYS A 63 -19.80 -0.80 6.17
C LYS A 63 -20.32 0.45 5.45
N LEU A 64 -20.88 1.40 6.20
CA LEU A 64 -21.39 2.67 5.65
C LEU A 64 -20.27 3.52 5.03
N PHE A 65 -19.09 3.55 5.66
CA PHE A 65 -17.92 4.19 5.08
C PHE A 65 -17.54 3.58 3.73
N ARG A 66 -17.50 2.25 3.64
CA ARG A 66 -17.19 1.54 2.39
C ARG A 66 -18.17 1.88 1.27
N GLU A 67 -19.46 1.80 1.56
CA GLU A 67 -20.53 2.10 0.59
C GLU A 67 -20.44 3.52 0.04
N GLU A 68 -20.10 4.51 0.87
CA GLU A 68 -20.07 5.92 0.45
C GLU A 68 -18.71 6.38 -0.11
N TYR A 69 -17.61 5.80 0.39
CA TYR A 69 -16.27 6.37 0.19
C TYR A 69 -15.24 5.41 -0.40
N ALA A 70 -15.43 4.08 -0.44
CA ALA A 70 -14.37 3.16 -0.91
C ALA A 70 -13.90 3.46 -2.34
N TRP A 71 -14.83 3.89 -3.22
CA TRP A 71 -14.53 4.32 -4.60
C TRP A 71 -13.66 5.59 -4.70
N LYS A 72 -13.53 6.36 -3.60
CA LYS A 72 -12.70 7.57 -3.52
C LYS A 72 -11.22 7.26 -3.33
N LEU A 73 -10.86 6.02 -3.00
CA LEU A 73 -9.49 5.59 -2.72
C LEU A 73 -8.50 6.03 -3.81
N TYR A 74 -8.94 6.06 -5.07
CA TYR A 74 -8.11 6.39 -6.23
C TYR A 74 -8.33 7.78 -6.81
N ASN A 75 -9.43 8.45 -6.44
CA ASN A 75 -9.88 9.68 -7.11
C ASN A 75 -9.82 10.91 -6.23
N ASN A 76 -10.10 10.77 -4.93
CA ASN A 76 -10.13 11.90 -4.01
C ASN A 76 -9.90 11.43 -2.57
N PHE A 77 -8.62 11.29 -2.22
CA PHE A 77 -8.23 10.81 -0.91
C PHE A 77 -8.63 11.75 0.23
N ASP A 78 -8.69 13.07 -0.01
CA ASP A 78 -9.19 14.02 1.00
C ASP A 78 -10.65 13.74 1.38
N GLU A 79 -11.47 13.30 0.42
CA GLU A 79 -12.82 12.84 0.70
C GLU A 79 -12.84 11.49 1.43
N LEU A 80 -11.91 10.60 1.12
CA LEU A 80 -11.74 9.34 1.84
C LEU A 80 -11.39 9.58 3.33
N VAL A 81 -10.49 10.51 3.61
CA VAL A 81 -10.14 10.92 4.99
C VAL A 81 -11.33 11.55 5.70
N LYS A 82 -12.06 12.46 5.02
CA LYS A 82 -13.30 13.05 5.57
C LYS A 82 -14.35 11.99 5.87
N GLY A 83 -14.50 10.98 5.00
CA GLY A 83 -15.39 9.86 5.22
C GLY A 83 -14.98 9.02 6.43
N ALA A 84 -13.68 8.76 6.59
CA ALA A 84 -13.16 8.02 7.75
C ALA A 84 -13.40 8.79 9.05
N GLU A 85 -13.19 10.11 9.05
CA GLU A 85 -13.52 10.98 10.19
C GLU A 85 -15.03 11.02 10.47
N LYS A 86 -15.87 11.15 9.42
CA LYS A 86 -17.35 11.15 9.52
C LYS A 86 -17.89 9.88 10.19
N TYR A 87 -17.34 8.72 9.82
CA TYR A 87 -17.79 7.43 10.33
C TYR A 87 -16.98 6.91 11.52
N GLY A 88 -16.00 7.67 12.02
CA GLY A 88 -15.13 7.24 13.11
C GLY A 88 -14.33 5.97 12.78
N VAL A 89 -14.05 5.73 11.50
CA VAL A 89 -13.23 4.60 11.05
C VAL A 89 -11.77 4.90 11.41
N LYS A 90 -11.15 4.02 12.19
CA LYS A 90 -9.73 4.15 12.51
C LYS A 90 -8.91 3.70 11.30
N GLY A 91 -7.80 4.40 11.05
CA GLY A 91 -6.99 4.10 9.86
C GLY A 91 -6.41 2.69 9.83
N GLU A 92 -6.25 2.09 11.00
CA GLU A 92 -5.85 0.69 11.14
C GLU A 92 -6.89 -0.26 10.54
N GLU A 93 -8.19 0.02 10.65
CA GLU A 93 -9.26 -0.92 10.27
C GLU A 93 -9.50 -1.01 8.77
N PHE A 94 -9.30 0.09 8.03
CA PHE A 94 -9.52 0.14 6.60
C PHE A 94 -8.22 0.14 5.79
N PHE A 95 -7.18 0.83 6.25
CA PHE A 95 -5.96 1.03 5.45
C PHE A 95 -4.90 -0.03 5.70
N THR A 96 -5.00 -0.83 6.77
CA THR A 96 -4.04 -1.93 7.02
C THR A 96 -4.12 -3.01 5.95
N PRO A 97 -5.29 -3.51 5.52
CA PRO A 97 -5.37 -4.48 4.42
C PRO A 97 -4.79 -3.95 3.10
N ILE A 98 -5.08 -2.70 2.76
CA ILE A 98 -4.53 -2.01 1.58
C ILE A 98 -3.00 -1.94 1.70
N PHE A 99 -2.49 -1.56 2.86
CA PHE A 99 -1.06 -1.48 3.11
C PHE A 99 -0.35 -2.82 3.05
N ASN A 100 -0.92 -3.86 3.67
CA ASN A 100 -0.38 -5.21 3.62
C ASN A 100 -0.31 -5.70 2.17
N CYS A 101 -1.33 -5.40 1.36
CA CYS A 101 -1.30 -5.69 -0.08
C CYS A 101 -0.15 -4.95 -0.77
N LEU A 102 -0.01 -3.63 -0.56
CA LEU A 102 1.07 -2.81 -1.14
C LEU A 102 2.46 -3.25 -0.70
N GLN A 103 2.63 -3.73 0.54
CA GLN A 103 3.90 -4.15 1.12
C GLN A 103 4.33 -5.58 0.77
N SER A 104 3.39 -6.42 0.33
CA SER A 104 3.64 -7.81 -0.08
C SER A 104 4.33 -7.95 -1.44
N ILE A 105 5.29 -7.05 -1.72
CA ILE A 105 6.14 -7.07 -2.91
C ILE A 105 7.52 -7.46 -2.42
N ASP A 106 8.07 -8.52 -2.99
CA ASP A 106 9.44 -8.99 -2.73
C ASP A 106 10.43 -8.03 -3.41
N ILE A 107 10.50 -6.81 -2.88
CA ILE A 107 11.29 -5.71 -3.43
C ILE A 107 12.77 -5.85 -3.09
N GLU A 108 13.07 -6.68 -2.10
CA GLU A 108 14.42 -7.12 -1.74
C GLU A 108 15.09 -7.95 -2.85
N ASP A 109 14.30 -8.65 -3.65
CA ASP A 109 14.81 -9.47 -4.76
C ASP A 109 15.23 -8.61 -5.97
N PHE A 110 14.89 -7.32 -5.98
CA PHE A 110 15.20 -6.46 -7.12
C PHE A 110 16.67 -6.09 -7.19
N TRP A 111 17.29 -6.40 -8.34
CA TRP A 111 18.60 -5.91 -8.73
C TRP A 111 18.55 -5.39 -10.17
N PRO A 112 19.13 -4.21 -10.48
CA PRO A 112 19.27 -3.74 -11.85
C PRO A 112 20.10 -4.72 -12.69
N ARG A 113 19.72 -4.97 -13.95
CA ARG A 113 20.45 -5.90 -14.85
C ARG A 113 21.88 -5.46 -15.15
N ASP A 114 22.18 -4.19 -15.01
CA ASP A 114 23.50 -3.60 -15.20
C ASP A 114 24.38 -3.62 -13.93
N ASP A 115 23.86 -4.17 -12.83
CA ASP A 115 24.59 -4.35 -11.58
C ASP A 115 25.46 -5.62 -11.62
N GLU A 116 26.68 -5.53 -11.11
CA GLU A 116 27.67 -6.62 -11.18
C GLU A 116 27.28 -7.86 -10.35
N TYR A 117 26.32 -7.70 -9.43
CA TYR A 117 25.81 -8.76 -8.57
C TYR A 117 24.45 -9.31 -9.03
N PHE A 118 23.99 -8.98 -10.25
CA PHE A 118 22.72 -9.50 -10.76
C PHE A 118 22.82 -11.00 -11.10
N GLU A 119 22.01 -11.81 -10.44
CA GLU A 119 21.88 -13.24 -10.64
C GLU A 119 20.46 -13.57 -11.14
N GLU A 120 20.31 -14.04 -12.39
CA GLU A 120 18.99 -14.28 -13.01
C GLU A 120 18.10 -15.28 -12.26
N ASP A 121 18.71 -16.20 -11.52
CA ASP A 121 18.01 -17.22 -10.74
C ASP A 121 17.56 -16.72 -9.35
N GLU A 122 18.13 -15.61 -8.87
CA GLU A 122 17.87 -15.08 -7.52
C GLU A 122 17.23 -13.68 -7.54
N ASN A 123 17.44 -12.90 -8.60
CA ASN A 123 17.01 -11.51 -8.68
C ASN A 123 15.91 -11.28 -9.71
N ILE A 124 15.12 -10.25 -9.46
CA ILE A 124 14.18 -9.69 -10.43
C ILE A 124 14.73 -8.41 -11.04
N ASP A 125 14.52 -8.25 -12.33
CA ASP A 125 14.83 -7.00 -13.03
C ASP A 125 13.71 -5.96 -12.85
N GLU A 126 13.90 -4.80 -13.46
CA GLU A 126 12.95 -3.69 -13.33
C GLU A 126 11.60 -4.01 -13.98
N ASP A 127 11.58 -4.80 -15.05
CA ASP A 127 10.36 -5.17 -15.77
C ASP A 127 9.51 -6.15 -14.96
N GLU A 128 10.13 -7.15 -14.34
CA GLU A 128 9.46 -8.09 -13.45
C GLU A 128 8.99 -7.37 -12.17
N LEU A 129 9.82 -6.50 -11.58
CA LEU A 129 9.39 -5.66 -10.45
C LEU A 129 8.16 -4.81 -10.82
N ARG A 130 8.18 -4.18 -11.99
CA ARG A 130 7.07 -3.37 -12.52
C ARG A 130 5.82 -4.21 -12.77
N ARG A 131 5.96 -5.44 -13.25
CA ARG A 131 4.84 -6.39 -13.39
C ARG A 131 4.23 -6.73 -12.04
N ARG A 132 5.04 -7.04 -11.03
CA ARG A 132 4.58 -7.33 -9.65
C ARG A 132 3.86 -6.12 -9.03
N VAL A 133 4.40 -4.92 -9.20
CA VAL A 133 3.77 -3.67 -8.72
C VAL A 133 2.42 -3.43 -9.41
N LYS A 134 2.34 -3.62 -10.74
CA LYS A 134 1.07 -3.53 -11.50
C LYS A 134 0.03 -4.52 -10.97
N GLU A 135 0.45 -5.74 -10.67
CA GLU A 135 -0.44 -6.77 -10.14
C GLU A 135 -1.04 -6.39 -8.78
N LYS A 136 -0.24 -5.83 -7.86
CA LYS A 136 -0.77 -5.32 -6.58
C LYS A 136 -1.75 -4.18 -6.78
N LEU A 137 -1.45 -3.23 -7.67
CA LEU A 137 -2.37 -2.14 -8.00
C LEU A 137 -3.67 -2.65 -8.63
N ARG A 138 -3.60 -3.70 -9.47
CA ARG A 138 -4.78 -4.37 -10.05
C ARG A 138 -5.63 -5.05 -8.99
N ILE A 139 -5.02 -5.82 -8.09
CA ILE A 139 -5.72 -6.46 -6.96
C ILE A 139 -6.45 -5.42 -6.11
N LEU A 140 -5.80 -4.28 -5.85
CA LEU A 140 -6.44 -3.18 -5.15
C LEU A 140 -7.65 -2.63 -5.92
N ASP A 141 -7.53 -2.38 -7.22
CA ASP A 141 -8.63 -1.86 -8.04
C ASP A 141 -9.81 -2.84 -8.14
N GLU A 142 -9.54 -4.14 -8.30
CA GLU A 142 -10.56 -5.19 -8.40
C GLU A 142 -11.33 -5.41 -7.09
N ASN A 143 -10.72 -5.07 -5.96
CA ASN A 143 -11.33 -5.20 -4.65
C ASN A 143 -11.70 -3.83 -4.04
N LYS A 144 -11.78 -2.77 -4.86
CA LYS A 144 -12.10 -1.41 -4.40
C LYS A 144 -13.42 -1.30 -3.63
N ASP A 145 -14.37 -2.17 -3.90
CA ASP A 145 -15.68 -2.21 -3.23
C ASP A 145 -15.66 -3.03 -1.93
N LYS A 146 -14.53 -3.71 -1.66
CA LYS A 146 -14.35 -4.64 -0.53
C LYS A 146 -13.35 -4.17 0.50
N TRP A 147 -12.38 -3.33 0.11
CA TRP A 147 -11.53 -2.60 1.07
C TRP A 147 -12.40 -1.73 1.96
#